data_AF-A0A3D3NVZ2-F1
#
_entry.id   AF-A0A3D3NVZ2-F1
#
_cell.length_a   1.000
_cell.length_b   1.000
_cell.length_c   1.000
_cell.angle_alpha   90.00
_cell.angle_beta   90.00
_cell.angle_gamma   90.00
#
_symmetry.space_group_name_H-M   'P 1'
#
loop_
_entity.id
_entity.type
_entity.pdbx_description
1 polymer ?
#
loop_
_entity_poly.entity_id
_entity_poly.type
_entity_poly.pdbx_seq_one_letter_code
_entity_poly.pdbx_strand_id
1 'polypeptide(L)' 'FYQGIRPAISVGLSVSRVGSAAQTKAIKKVSGTTKLDLAQFRELAAFA' A
#
# COMPACT_ATOMS: atom_id res chain seq x y z
N PHE A 1 -11.41 -4.47 8.44
CA PHE A 1 -12.51 -5.21 7.78
C PHE A 1 -13.88 -4.61 8.11
N TYR A 2 -14.23 -4.43 9.40
CA TYR A 2 -15.52 -3.87 9.81
C TYR A 2 -15.79 -2.42 9.38
N GLN A 3 -14.76 -1.68 8.96
CA GLN A 3 -14.86 -0.31 8.42
C GLN A 3 -15.12 -0.27 6.90
N GLY A 4 -15.61 -1.36 6.29
CA GLY A 4 -16.00 -1.38 4.87
C GLY A 4 -14.88 -1.53 3.84
N ILE A 5 -13.60 -1.36 4.23
CA ILE A 5 -12.45 -1.56 3.31
C ILE A 5 -12.26 -3.04 3.00
N ARG A 6 -12.42 -3.41 1.73
CA ARG A 6 -12.32 -4.78 1.21
C ARG A 6 -11.51 -4.81 -0.09
N PRO A 7 -10.46 -5.64 -0.21
CA PRO A 7 -9.91 -6.52 0.83
C PRO A 7 -9.25 -5.72 1.97
N ALA A 8 -9.33 -6.23 3.20
CA ALA A 8 -8.88 -5.53 4.40
C ALA A 8 -7.36 -5.65 4.62
N ILE A 9 -6.57 -5.19 3.66
CA ILE A 9 -5.11 -5.29 3.66
C ILE A 9 -4.51 -4.10 4.43
N SER A 10 -3.65 -4.39 5.42
CA SER A 10 -2.91 -3.35 6.15
C SER A 10 -1.65 -2.96 5.38
N VAL A 11 -1.64 -1.78 4.76
CA VAL A 11 -0.56 -1.33 3.85
C VAL A 11 0.80 -1.22 4.56
N GLY A 12 0.83 -0.81 5.83
CA GLY A 12 2.06 -0.68 6.61
C GLY A 12 2.70 -2.01 6.99
N LEU A 13 1.87 -2.99 7.40
CA LEU A 13 2.34 -4.31 7.82
C LEU A 13 2.55 -5.27 6.64
N SER A 14 1.83 -5.08 5.54
CA SER A 14 1.89 -5.98 4.39
C SER A 14 3.13 -5.70 3.54
N VAL A 15 4.00 -6.70 3.44
CA VAL A 15 5.23 -6.64 2.64
C VAL A 15 5.33 -7.84 1.72
N SER A 16 5.88 -7.62 0.52
CA SER A 16 6.32 -8.70 -0.36
C SER A 16 7.84 -8.73 -0.34
N ARG A 17 8.42 -9.88 0.04
CA ARG A 17 9.88 -10.08 0.03
C ARG A 17 10.46 -10.09 -1.39
N VAL A 18 9.67 -10.48 -2.39
CA VAL A 18 10.06 -10.45 -3.81
C VAL A 18 9.91 -9.04 -4.40
N GLY A 19 8.92 -8.28 -3.91
CA GLY A 19 8.73 -6.88 -4.27
C GLY A 19 8.38 -6.67 -5.75
N SER A 20 8.92 -5.60 -6.34
CA SER A 20 8.61 -5.18 -7.71
C SER A 20 9.16 -6.12 -8.80
N ALA A 21 9.99 -7.10 -8.45
CA ALA A 21 10.51 -8.09 -9.41
C ALA A 21 9.42 -9.05 -9.92
N ALA A 22 8.37 -9.27 -9.13
CA ALA A 22 7.22 -10.09 -9.54
C ALA A 22 6.13 -9.31 -10.29
N GLN A 23 6.31 -8.00 -10.50
CA GLN A 23 5.30 -7.13 -11.11
C GLN A 23 5.55 -6.97 -12.62
N THR A 24 4.48 -6.79 -13.39
CA THR A 24 4.58 -6.37 -14.79
C THR A 24 5.08 -4.93 -14.88
N LYS A 25 5.73 -4.59 -16.01
CA LYS A 25 6.32 -3.25 -16.22
C LYS A 25 5.30 -2.11 -16.07
N ALA A 26 4.08 -2.33 -16.54
CA ALA A 26 3.00 -1.34 -16.45
C ALA A 26 2.64 -1.04 -14.99
N ILE A 27 2.42 -2.08 -14.17
CA ILE A 27 2.08 -1.93 -12.75
C ILE A 27 3.24 -1.23 -12.01
N LYS A 28 4.48 -1.66 -12.24
CA LYS A 28 5.65 -1.05 -11.60
C LYS A 28 5.77 0.46 -11.88
N LYS A 29 5.40 0.92 -13.08
CA LYS A 29 5.46 2.35 -13.46
C LYS A 29 4.40 3.18 -12.74
N VAL A 30 3.20 2.65 -12.55
CA VAL A 30 2.07 3.39 -11.94
C VAL A 30 1.99 3.25 -10.42
N SER A 31 2.46 2.12 -9.86
CA SER A 31 2.29 1.81 -8.44
C SER A 31 3.55 2.03 -7.59
N GLY A 32 4.57 2.70 -8.13
CA GLY A 32 5.88 2.84 -7.48
C GLY A 32 5.83 3.64 -6.16
N THR A 33 5.01 4.68 -6.10
CA THR A 33 4.89 5.56 -4.92
C THR A 33 3.69 5.23 -4.03
N THR A 34 2.70 4.50 -4.57
CA THR A 34 1.39 4.30 -3.91
C THR A 34 1.49 3.76 -2.48
N LYS A 35 2.48 2.90 -2.20
CA LYS A 35 2.68 2.38 -0.84
C LYS A 35 3.13 3.48 0.14
N LEU A 36 4.03 4.36 -0.30
CA LEU A 36 4.52 5.48 0.51
C LEU A 36 3.43 6.51 0.72
N ASP A 37 2.67 6.83 -0.33
CA ASP A 37 1.57 7.81 -0.27
C ASP A 37 0.49 7.34 0.73
N LEU A 38 0.14 6.05 0.70
CA LEU A 38 -0.80 5.46 1.66
C LEU A 38 -0.24 5.36 3.08
N ALA A 39 1.07 5.16 3.25
CA ALA A 39 1.69 5.18 4.56
C ALA A 39 1.62 6.59 5.17
N GLN A 40 1.97 7.62 4.41
CA GLN A 40 1.85 9.02 4.84
C GLN A 40 0.41 9.40 5.20
N PHE A 41 -0.56 9.00 4.37
CA PHE A 41 -1.98 9.22 4.68
C PHE A 41 -2.38 8.61 6.03
N ARG A 42 -1.89 7.40 6.33
CA ARG A 42 -2.22 6.70 7.58
C ARG A 42 -1.55 7.31 8.80
N GLU A 43 -0.31 7.80 8.65
CA GLU A 43 0.34 8.58 9.70
C GLU A 43 -0.48 9.85 9.99
N LEU A 44 -0.80 10.65 8.97
CA LEU A 44 -1.61 11.87 9.15
C LEU A 44 -2.99 11.58 9.77
N ALA A 45 -3.67 10.53 9.32
CA ALA A 45 -4.96 10.11 9.86
C ALA A 45 -4.89 9.54 11.28
N ALA A 46 -3.69 9.24 11.81
CA ALA A 46 -3.49 8.84 13.20
C ALA A 46 -3.20 10.03 14.12
N PHE A 47 -2.72 11.16 13.58
CA PHE A 47 -2.47 12.39 14.33
C PHE A 47 -3.68 13.35 14.40
N ALA A 48 -4.61 13.24 13.45
CA ALA A 48 -5.87 14.00 13.42
C ALA A 48 -7.03 13.25 14.08
#